data_AF-A0A928ETV6-F1
#
_entry.id   AF-A0A928ETV6-F1
#
_cell.length_a   1.000
_cell.length_b   1.000
_cell.length_c   1.000
_cell.angle_alpha   90.00
_cell.angle_beta   90.00
_cell.angle_gamma   90.00
#
_symmetry.space_group_name_H-M   'P 1'
#
loop_
_entity.id
_entity.type
_entity.pdbx_description
1 polymer ?
#
loop_
_entity_poly.entity_id
_entity_poly.type
_entity_poly.pdbx_seq_one_letter_code
_entity_poly.pdbx_strand_id
1 'polypeptide(L)'
;MKAYRDYPNDFWIMHYYMWNIAGDYSDNDPTVLLAHKDEFLSICDKMIEGCTEETLRLGAWNMRAKILHVEGRTADALKIHQNKFTNWYHTGSQKNEQLFAKDTEEYYFWLNKNMYELIAFARHKLACAIFYDRSLSAEEKAQKAIGYGQIMLRCFDETKDIFFAGLAKAFLGQTRGLFMYCGGNDADVVAVLDMNLYAAKKIAEAEKDDPAVHEAYFPARASVEGNDFLAWIVNGLLNPKDKRRAELLKNPEYRAVLDRYK
;
A
#
# COMPACT_ATOMS: atom_id res chain seq x y z
N MET A 1 -27.26 10.10 -7.12
CA MET A 1 -27.49 10.19 -8.59
C MET A 1 -26.93 11.48 -9.22
N LYS A 2 -25.88 12.11 -8.65
CA LYS A 2 -25.38 13.43 -9.10
C LYS A 2 -24.28 13.29 -10.17
N ALA A 3 -23.25 12.48 -9.90
CA ALA A 3 -22.18 12.20 -10.87
C ALA A 3 -22.72 11.61 -12.19
N TYR A 4 -23.76 10.78 -12.11
CA TYR A 4 -24.50 10.21 -13.25
C TYR A 4 -25.11 11.26 -14.19
N ARG A 5 -25.65 12.34 -13.63
CA ARG A 5 -26.30 13.41 -14.41
C ARG A 5 -25.28 14.38 -14.99
N ASP A 6 -24.22 14.64 -14.24
CA ASP A 6 -23.25 15.67 -14.58
C ASP A 6 -22.20 15.15 -15.59
N TYR A 7 -21.91 13.83 -15.59
CA TYR A 7 -20.86 13.22 -16.44
C TYR A 7 -21.25 11.84 -16.98
N PRO A 8 -22.26 11.75 -17.87
CA PRO A 8 -22.88 10.48 -18.21
C PRO A 8 -21.96 9.46 -18.89
N ASN A 9 -20.84 9.84 -19.50
CA ASN A 9 -19.92 8.91 -20.19
C ASN A 9 -18.48 8.97 -19.66
N ASP A 10 -18.25 9.61 -18.51
CA ASP A 10 -16.94 9.63 -17.87
C ASP A 10 -16.87 8.54 -16.80
N PHE A 11 -16.35 7.38 -17.19
CA PHE A 11 -16.24 6.22 -16.31
C PHE A 11 -15.23 6.43 -15.18
N TRP A 12 -14.24 7.30 -15.35
CA TRP A 12 -13.29 7.65 -14.30
C TRP A 12 -13.98 8.44 -13.19
N ILE A 13 -14.79 9.45 -13.54
CA ILE A 13 -15.56 10.21 -12.55
C ILE A 13 -16.53 9.29 -11.81
N MET A 14 -17.24 8.41 -12.51
CA MET A 14 -18.14 7.44 -11.87
C MET A 14 -17.40 6.52 -10.90
N HIS A 15 -16.25 5.99 -11.33
CA HIS A 15 -15.39 5.13 -10.51
C HIS A 15 -14.94 5.85 -9.24
N TYR A 16 -14.33 7.03 -9.38
CA TYR A 16 -13.82 7.79 -8.24
C TYR A 16 -14.94 8.22 -7.29
N TYR A 17 -16.08 8.64 -7.82
CA TYR A 17 -17.25 8.98 -7.00
C TYR A 17 -17.71 7.81 -6.14
N MET A 18 -17.93 6.65 -6.76
CA MET A 18 -18.37 5.43 -6.09
C MET A 18 -17.39 5.00 -5.00
N TRP A 19 -16.10 4.93 -5.33
CA TRP A 19 -15.06 4.48 -4.40
C TRP A 19 -14.78 5.48 -3.29
N ASN A 20 -14.89 6.78 -3.53
CA ASN A 20 -14.72 7.80 -2.49
C ASN A 20 -15.83 7.70 -1.43
N ILE A 21 -17.07 7.41 -1.82
CA ILE A 21 -18.16 7.21 -0.86
C ILE A 21 -17.97 5.88 -0.12
N ALA A 22 -17.60 4.81 -0.81
CA ALA A 22 -17.48 3.48 -0.23
C ALA A 22 -16.25 3.26 0.67
N GLY A 23 -15.42 4.28 0.90
CA GLY A 23 -14.20 4.17 1.71
C GLY A 23 -13.04 3.46 1.00
N ASP A 24 -12.98 3.52 -0.33
CA ASP A 24 -11.93 2.94 -1.17
C ASP A 24 -11.88 1.40 -1.14
N TYR A 25 -10.87 0.78 -1.75
CA TYR A 25 -10.72 -0.68 -1.87
C TYR A 25 -10.63 -1.40 -0.52
N SER A 26 -10.13 -0.72 0.52
CA SER A 26 -9.79 -1.34 1.81
C SER A 26 -10.92 -1.33 2.84
N ASP A 27 -11.83 -0.34 2.79
CA ASP A 27 -12.94 -0.23 3.73
C ASP A 27 -14.14 -1.09 3.27
N ASN A 28 -14.95 -1.57 4.21
CA ASN A 28 -16.12 -2.39 3.93
C ASN A 28 -17.27 -2.11 4.91
N ASP A 29 -17.48 -0.83 5.29
CA ASP A 29 -18.58 -0.44 6.18
C ASP A 29 -19.94 -0.91 5.62
N PRO A 30 -20.64 -1.86 6.26
CA PRO A 30 -21.93 -2.36 5.80
C PRO A 30 -22.99 -1.27 5.72
N THR A 31 -22.94 -0.28 6.62
CA THR A 31 -23.92 0.79 6.69
C THR A 31 -23.86 1.67 5.44
N VAL A 32 -22.64 2.06 5.05
CA VAL A 32 -22.41 2.89 3.87
C VAL A 32 -22.78 2.13 2.59
N LEU A 33 -22.31 0.88 2.48
CA LEU A 33 -22.55 0.05 1.30
C LEU A 33 -24.04 -0.23 1.08
N LEU A 34 -24.79 -0.49 2.14
CA LEU A 34 -26.25 -0.70 2.06
C LEU A 34 -26.99 0.61 1.75
N ALA A 35 -26.59 1.74 2.34
CA ALA A 35 -27.24 3.03 2.11
C ALA A 35 -27.12 3.53 0.66
N HIS A 36 -26.03 3.17 -0.03
CA HIS A 36 -25.75 3.61 -1.40
C HIS A 36 -25.89 2.49 -2.46
N LYS A 37 -26.36 1.31 -2.06
CA LYS A 37 -26.40 0.09 -2.87
C LYS A 37 -26.94 0.32 -4.29
N ASP A 38 -28.15 0.85 -4.43
CA ASP A 38 -28.82 0.93 -5.73
C ASP A 38 -28.09 1.87 -6.69
N GLU A 39 -27.54 2.96 -6.17
CA GLU A 39 -26.69 3.87 -6.95
C GLU A 39 -25.38 3.21 -7.39
N PHE A 40 -24.71 2.49 -6.48
CA PHE A 40 -23.49 1.78 -6.80
C PHE A 40 -23.70 0.66 -7.81
N LEU A 41 -24.77 -0.13 -7.66
CA LEU A 41 -25.09 -1.19 -8.62
C LEU A 41 -25.38 -0.64 -10.01
N SER A 42 -26.12 0.47 -10.11
CA SER A 42 -26.38 1.15 -11.38
C SER A 42 -25.10 1.65 -12.05
N ILE A 43 -24.16 2.24 -11.29
CA ILE A 43 -22.84 2.62 -11.80
C ILE A 43 -22.09 1.37 -12.29
N CYS A 44 -22.12 0.29 -11.51
CA CYS A 44 -21.45 -0.95 -11.86
C CYS A 44 -21.99 -1.57 -13.15
N ASP A 45 -23.32 -1.64 -13.34
CA ASP A 45 -23.95 -2.13 -14.59
C ASP A 45 -23.39 -1.37 -15.79
N LYS A 46 -23.44 -0.04 -15.73
CA LYS A 46 -23.00 0.82 -16.82
C LYS A 46 -21.51 0.65 -17.15
N MET A 47 -20.67 0.56 -16.13
CA MET A 47 -19.24 0.34 -16.33
C MET A 47 -18.95 -1.04 -16.92
N ILE A 48 -19.63 -2.09 -16.46
CA ILE A 48 -19.41 -3.46 -16.94
C ILE A 48 -19.82 -3.61 -18.41
N GLU A 49 -20.91 -2.97 -18.82
CA GLU A 49 -21.47 -3.03 -20.17
C GLU A 49 -20.80 -2.06 -21.16
N GLY A 50 -20.49 -0.83 -20.72
CA GLY A 50 -20.12 0.26 -21.61
C GLY A 50 -18.65 0.70 -21.55
N CYS A 51 -17.88 0.31 -20.52
CA CYS A 51 -16.48 0.70 -20.41
C CYS A 51 -15.58 -0.33 -21.10
N THR A 52 -14.57 0.13 -21.85
CA THR A 52 -13.56 -0.72 -22.48
C THR A 52 -12.31 -0.88 -21.61
N GLU A 53 -12.12 -0.03 -20.59
CA GLU A 53 -10.97 -0.09 -19.70
C GLU A 53 -11.16 -1.17 -18.62
N GLU A 54 -10.37 -2.24 -18.70
CA GLU A 54 -10.53 -3.41 -17.82
C GLU A 54 -10.31 -3.06 -16.34
N THR A 55 -9.39 -2.16 -16.01
CA THR A 55 -9.16 -1.71 -14.61
C THR A 55 -10.43 -1.14 -13.99
N LEU A 56 -11.17 -0.31 -14.74
CA LEU A 56 -12.43 0.29 -14.28
C LEU A 56 -13.52 -0.77 -14.13
N ARG A 57 -13.61 -1.71 -15.08
CA ARG A 57 -14.56 -2.83 -15.03
C ARG A 57 -14.30 -3.76 -13.85
N LEU A 58 -13.03 -4.07 -13.54
CA LEU A 58 -12.65 -4.83 -12.35
C LEU A 58 -13.03 -4.06 -11.07
N GLY A 59 -12.87 -2.74 -11.05
CA GLY A 59 -13.39 -1.90 -9.97
C GLY A 59 -14.89 -2.06 -9.75
N ALA A 60 -15.70 -2.05 -10.81
CA ALA A 60 -17.13 -2.28 -10.74
C ALA A 60 -17.48 -3.71 -10.24
N TRP A 61 -16.79 -4.74 -10.73
CA TRP A 61 -16.97 -6.11 -10.23
C TRP A 61 -16.62 -6.24 -8.76
N ASN A 62 -15.59 -5.54 -8.27
CA ASN A 62 -15.22 -5.56 -6.87
C ASN A 62 -16.30 -4.92 -5.99
N MET A 63 -16.85 -3.77 -6.41
CA MET A 63 -17.94 -3.12 -5.67
C MET A 63 -19.17 -4.02 -5.57
N ARG A 64 -19.54 -4.71 -6.67
CA ARG A 64 -20.62 -5.72 -6.62
C ARG A 64 -20.35 -6.82 -5.61
N ALA A 65 -19.12 -7.33 -5.55
CA ALA A 65 -18.75 -8.34 -4.58
C ALA A 65 -18.89 -7.81 -3.14
N LYS A 66 -18.47 -6.56 -2.87
CA LYS A 66 -18.66 -5.91 -1.56
C LYS A 66 -20.15 -5.83 -1.18
N ILE A 67 -21.00 -5.39 -2.10
CA ILE A 67 -22.45 -5.31 -1.89
C ILE A 67 -23.05 -6.68 -1.60
N LEU A 68 -22.73 -7.70 -2.41
CA LEU A 68 -23.19 -9.07 -2.18
C LEU A 68 -22.77 -9.59 -0.80
N HIS A 69 -21.54 -9.30 -0.36
CA HIS A 69 -21.07 -9.72 0.95
C HIS A 69 -21.90 -9.11 2.09
N VAL A 70 -22.16 -7.80 2.05
CA VAL A 70 -22.95 -7.13 3.11
C VAL A 70 -24.43 -7.52 3.09
N GLU A 71 -24.95 -8.03 1.97
CA GLU A 71 -26.27 -8.66 1.86
C GLU A 71 -26.31 -10.12 2.36
N GLY A 72 -25.20 -10.63 2.93
CA GLY A 72 -25.09 -12.01 3.40
C GLY A 72 -24.82 -13.04 2.30
N ARG A 73 -24.59 -12.61 1.05
CA ARG A 73 -24.35 -13.46 -0.12
C ARG A 73 -22.85 -13.63 -0.39
N THR A 74 -22.09 -13.96 0.65
CA THR A 74 -20.63 -14.07 0.59
C THR A 74 -20.13 -15.09 -0.45
N ALA A 75 -20.83 -16.21 -0.63
CA ALA A 75 -20.44 -17.21 -1.63
C ALA A 75 -20.50 -16.64 -3.06
N ASP A 76 -21.52 -15.83 -3.36
CA ASP A 76 -21.66 -15.17 -4.67
C ASP A 76 -20.58 -14.10 -4.86
N ALA A 77 -20.27 -13.33 -3.80
CA ALA A 77 -19.18 -12.36 -3.81
C ALA A 77 -17.84 -13.01 -4.15
N LEU A 78 -17.50 -14.13 -3.48
CA LEU A 78 -16.27 -14.88 -3.74
C LEU A 78 -16.23 -15.46 -5.15
N LYS A 79 -17.38 -15.90 -5.69
CA LYS A 79 -17.48 -16.38 -7.07
C LYS A 79 -17.19 -15.28 -8.09
N ILE A 80 -17.56 -14.02 -7.81
CA ILE A 80 -17.13 -12.88 -8.64
C ILE A 80 -15.59 -12.78 -8.61
N HIS A 81 -14.98 -12.80 -7.42
CA HIS A 81 -13.53 -12.71 -7.30
C HIS A 81 -12.81 -13.81 -8.08
N GLN A 82 -13.25 -15.06 -7.94
CA GLN A 82 -12.68 -16.21 -8.64
C GLN A 82 -12.80 -16.13 -10.16
N ASN A 83 -13.91 -15.59 -10.68
CA ASN A 83 -14.19 -15.59 -12.12
C ASN A 83 -13.69 -14.34 -12.86
N LYS A 84 -13.48 -13.22 -12.14
CA LYS A 84 -13.16 -11.92 -12.75
C LYS A 84 -11.74 -11.47 -12.45
N PHE A 85 -11.18 -11.87 -11.32
CA PHE A 85 -9.86 -11.42 -10.91
C PHE A 85 -8.83 -12.50 -11.16
N THR A 86 -7.67 -12.07 -11.62
CA THR A 86 -6.53 -12.97 -11.80
C THR A 86 -5.93 -13.34 -10.45
N ASN A 87 -5.32 -14.53 -10.38
CA ASN A 87 -4.48 -14.87 -9.22
C ASN A 87 -3.07 -14.28 -9.42
N TRP A 88 -2.26 -14.30 -8.36
CA TRP A 88 -0.92 -13.67 -8.37
C TRP A 88 -0.01 -14.20 -9.48
N TYR A 89 -0.07 -15.50 -9.76
CA TYR A 89 0.75 -16.14 -10.81
C TYR A 89 0.37 -15.70 -12.23
N HIS A 90 -0.83 -15.15 -12.41
CA HIS A 90 -1.36 -14.69 -13.69
C HIS A 90 -1.49 -13.16 -13.75
N THR A 91 -0.77 -12.44 -12.88
CA THR A 91 -0.66 -10.98 -12.96
C THR A 91 0.20 -10.55 -14.14
N GLY A 92 -0.04 -9.33 -14.65
CA GLY A 92 0.72 -8.77 -15.77
C GLY A 92 2.23 -8.71 -15.50
N SER A 93 2.64 -8.27 -14.30
CA SER A 93 4.05 -8.18 -13.92
C SER A 93 4.74 -9.56 -13.94
N GLN A 94 4.05 -10.61 -13.46
CA GLN A 94 4.57 -11.99 -13.55
C GLN A 94 4.71 -12.47 -15.00
N LYS A 95 3.77 -12.09 -15.88
CA LYS A 95 3.83 -12.46 -17.31
C LYS A 95 4.90 -11.69 -18.07
N ASN A 96 5.16 -10.44 -17.70
CA ASN A 96 6.24 -9.64 -18.27
C ASN A 96 7.61 -10.25 -17.92
N GLU A 97 7.83 -10.68 -16.68
CA GLU A 97 9.05 -11.42 -16.32
C GLU A 97 9.20 -12.71 -17.13
N GLN A 98 8.12 -13.50 -17.26
CA GLN A 98 8.12 -14.76 -18.00
C GLN A 98 8.26 -14.61 -19.52
N LEU A 99 8.18 -13.38 -20.05
CA LEU A 99 8.27 -13.11 -21.48
C LEU A 99 9.72 -13.17 -21.99
N PHE A 100 10.69 -12.77 -21.16
CA PHE A 100 12.09 -12.62 -21.54
C PHE A 100 12.91 -13.86 -21.16
N ALA A 101 14.00 -14.11 -21.89
CA ALA A 101 14.93 -15.20 -21.57
C ALA A 101 15.73 -14.88 -20.30
N LYS A 102 16.04 -15.89 -19.48
CA LYS A 102 16.57 -15.71 -18.11
C LYS A 102 17.93 -15.04 -18.03
N ASP A 103 18.68 -15.02 -19.13
CA ASP A 103 20.02 -14.47 -19.24
C ASP A 103 20.05 -13.04 -19.81
N THR A 104 18.89 -12.39 -20.01
CA THR A 104 18.82 -11.02 -20.54
C THR A 104 18.63 -9.98 -19.44
N GLU A 105 19.11 -8.75 -19.70
CA GLU A 105 18.93 -7.61 -18.80
C GLU A 105 17.45 -7.30 -18.54
N GLU A 106 16.59 -7.47 -19.55
CA GLU A 106 15.14 -7.27 -19.41
C GLU A 106 14.51 -8.27 -18.45
N TYR A 107 14.93 -9.54 -18.47
CA TYR A 107 14.46 -10.52 -17.49
C TYR A 107 14.85 -10.10 -16.08
N TYR A 108 16.11 -9.72 -15.86
CA TYR A 108 16.59 -9.28 -14.55
C TYR A 108 15.87 -8.02 -14.07
N PHE A 109 15.56 -7.07 -14.96
CA PHE A 109 14.76 -5.89 -14.63
C PHE A 109 13.36 -6.27 -14.11
N TRP A 110 12.62 -7.10 -14.85
CA TRP A 110 11.26 -7.50 -14.43
C TRP A 110 11.27 -8.37 -13.18
N LEU A 111 12.25 -9.26 -13.02
CA LEU A 111 12.44 -10.04 -11.81
C LEU A 111 12.62 -9.12 -10.59
N ASN A 112 13.55 -8.16 -10.68
CA ASN A 112 13.82 -7.23 -9.59
C ASN A 112 12.61 -6.33 -9.30
N LYS A 113 11.94 -5.82 -10.34
CA LYS A 113 10.72 -5.03 -10.19
C LYS A 113 9.62 -5.83 -9.48
N ASN A 114 9.39 -7.07 -9.88
CA ASN A 114 8.42 -7.96 -9.25
C ASN A 114 8.73 -8.19 -7.77
N MET A 115 10.00 -8.32 -7.39
CA MET A 115 10.39 -8.43 -5.98
C MET A 115 9.94 -7.20 -5.17
N TYR A 116 10.11 -5.97 -5.69
CA TYR A 116 9.67 -4.76 -4.98
C TYR A 116 8.14 -4.62 -4.92
N GLU A 117 7.42 -5.02 -5.97
CA GLU A 117 5.96 -5.07 -5.95
C GLU A 117 5.48 -6.07 -4.88
N LEU A 118 6.09 -7.26 -4.81
CA LEU A 118 5.78 -8.28 -3.81
C LEU A 118 6.09 -7.80 -2.38
N ILE A 119 7.19 -7.08 -2.16
CA ILE A 119 7.48 -6.43 -0.88
C ILE A 119 6.31 -5.51 -0.48
N ALA A 120 5.83 -4.67 -1.41
CA ALA A 120 4.75 -3.72 -1.14
C ALA A 120 3.43 -4.40 -0.74
N PHE A 121 3.17 -5.62 -1.22
CA PHE A 121 2.04 -6.45 -0.79
C PHE A 121 2.31 -7.16 0.55
N ALA A 122 3.46 -7.83 0.66
CA ALA A 122 3.83 -8.63 1.82
C ALA A 122 3.89 -7.80 3.11
N ARG A 123 4.36 -6.54 3.04
CA ARG A 123 4.42 -5.63 4.20
C ARG A 123 3.10 -5.52 4.96
N HIS A 124 1.98 -5.40 4.23
CA HIS A 124 0.67 -5.20 4.83
C HIS A 124 0.18 -6.49 5.48
N LYS A 125 0.33 -7.62 4.78
CA LYS A 125 -0.08 -8.93 5.31
C LYS A 125 0.72 -9.31 6.56
N LEU A 126 2.04 -9.12 6.54
CA LEU A 126 2.89 -9.40 7.68
C LEU A 126 2.56 -8.52 8.88
N ALA A 127 2.40 -7.21 8.68
CA ALA A 127 2.04 -6.30 9.76
C ALA A 127 0.66 -6.62 10.34
N CYS A 128 -0.35 -6.85 9.49
CA CYS A 128 -1.68 -7.21 9.93
C CYS A 128 -1.72 -8.56 10.66
N ALA A 129 -0.91 -9.54 10.25
CA ALA A 129 -0.79 -10.82 10.93
C ALA A 129 -0.27 -10.68 12.38
N ILE A 130 0.50 -9.63 12.69
CA ILE A 130 0.91 -9.31 14.05
C ILE A 130 -0.21 -8.56 14.79
N PHE A 131 -0.71 -7.47 14.21
CA PHE A 131 -1.62 -6.56 14.93
C PHE A 131 -3.01 -7.14 15.19
N TYR A 132 -3.49 -8.01 14.29
CA TYR A 132 -4.78 -8.67 14.44
C TYR A 132 -4.66 -10.08 15.06
N ASP A 133 -3.46 -10.48 15.48
CA ASP A 133 -3.31 -11.64 16.33
C ASP A 133 -3.95 -11.36 17.70
N ARG A 134 -4.97 -12.13 18.06
CA ARG A 134 -5.69 -12.00 19.33
C ARG A 134 -4.94 -12.66 20.49
N SER A 135 -3.95 -13.51 20.19
CA SER A 135 -3.13 -14.17 21.21
C SER A 135 -2.02 -13.27 21.77
N LEU A 136 -1.69 -12.18 21.07
CA LEU A 136 -0.64 -11.25 21.46
C LEU A 136 -1.22 -10.01 22.17
N SER A 137 -0.57 -9.63 23.27
CA SER A 137 -0.73 -8.33 23.91
C SER A 137 -0.19 -7.19 23.03
N ALA A 138 -0.51 -5.94 23.39
CA ALA A 138 0.04 -4.77 22.70
C ALA A 138 1.58 -4.70 22.77
N GLU A 139 2.15 -5.06 23.92
CA GLU A 139 3.60 -5.10 24.12
C GLU A 139 4.27 -6.17 23.26
N GLU A 140 3.71 -7.40 23.23
CA GLU A 140 4.25 -8.48 22.39
C GLU A 140 4.16 -8.15 20.89
N LYS A 141 3.08 -7.47 20.46
CA LYS A 141 2.96 -6.95 19.10
C LYS A 141 4.07 -5.94 18.79
N ALA A 142 4.34 -5.03 19.71
CA ALA A 142 5.37 -4.02 19.56
C ALA A 142 6.76 -4.65 19.44
N GLN A 143 7.11 -5.52 20.39
CA GLN A 143 8.38 -6.26 20.41
C GLN A 143 8.58 -7.09 19.13
N LYS A 144 7.55 -7.82 18.69
CA LYS A 144 7.63 -8.65 17.49
C LYS A 144 7.83 -7.82 16.22
N ALA A 145 7.09 -6.71 16.08
CA ALA A 145 7.22 -5.86 14.91
C ALA A 145 8.58 -5.13 14.86
N ILE A 146 9.06 -4.62 16.00
CA ILE A 146 10.40 -4.02 16.10
C ILE A 146 11.49 -5.06 15.77
N GLY A 147 11.39 -6.26 16.36
CA GLY A 147 12.33 -7.36 16.13
C GLY A 147 12.40 -7.80 14.66
N TYR A 148 11.25 -7.87 13.97
CA TYR A 148 11.22 -8.17 12.53
C TYR A 148 11.92 -7.11 11.69
N GLY A 149 11.70 -5.83 12.02
CA GLY A 149 12.43 -4.73 11.37
C GLY A 149 13.94 -4.81 11.56
N GLN A 150 14.38 -5.13 12.78
CA GLN A 150 15.81 -5.32 13.10
C GLN A 150 16.41 -6.50 12.34
N ILE A 151 15.69 -7.62 12.22
CA ILE A 151 16.14 -8.77 11.43
C ILE A 151 16.32 -8.37 9.96
N MET A 152 15.34 -7.69 9.36
CA MET A 152 15.41 -7.26 7.96
C MET A 152 16.60 -6.31 7.74
N LEU A 153 16.80 -5.34 8.62
CA LEU A 153 17.93 -4.41 8.52
C LEU A 153 19.28 -5.10 8.73
N ARG A 154 19.38 -6.05 9.65
CA ARG A 154 20.61 -6.84 9.82
C ARG A 154 20.93 -7.66 8.57
N CYS A 155 19.93 -8.28 7.93
CA CYS A 155 20.13 -8.98 6.66
C CYS A 155 20.66 -8.02 5.59
N PHE A 156 20.13 -6.80 5.49
CA PHE A 156 20.70 -5.77 4.61
C PHE A 156 22.14 -5.43 5.00
N ASP A 157 22.43 -5.19 6.28
CA ASP A 157 23.76 -4.77 6.72
C ASP A 157 24.83 -5.87 6.47
N GLU A 158 24.44 -7.14 6.55
CA GLU A 158 25.33 -8.29 6.30
C GLU A 158 25.52 -8.57 4.80
N THR A 159 24.45 -8.46 4.00
CA THR A 159 24.48 -8.88 2.58
C THR A 159 24.67 -7.73 1.59
N LYS A 160 24.35 -6.50 2.02
CA LYS A 160 24.18 -5.31 1.18
C LYS A 160 23.12 -5.45 0.08
N ASP A 161 22.27 -6.49 0.16
CA ASP A 161 21.17 -6.67 -0.77
C ASP A 161 20.02 -5.72 -0.44
N ILE A 162 19.80 -4.75 -1.34
CA ILE A 162 18.83 -3.68 -1.19
C ILE A 162 17.39 -4.20 -1.05
N PHE A 163 17.11 -5.44 -1.48
CA PHE A 163 15.85 -6.12 -1.23
C PHE A 163 15.45 -6.06 0.26
N PHE A 164 16.39 -6.33 1.17
CA PHE A 164 16.12 -6.33 2.60
C PHE A 164 15.87 -4.93 3.16
N ALA A 165 16.54 -3.90 2.62
CA ALA A 165 16.22 -2.51 2.95
C ALA A 165 14.83 -2.13 2.45
N GLY A 166 14.45 -2.56 1.24
CA GLY A 166 13.11 -2.42 0.68
C GLY A 166 12.05 -3.05 1.60
N LEU A 167 12.29 -4.30 2.02
CA LEU A 167 11.40 -5.03 2.90
C LEU A 167 11.25 -4.33 4.27
N ALA A 168 12.36 -3.91 4.87
CA ALA A 168 12.36 -3.14 6.11
C ALA A 168 11.58 -1.83 5.96
N LYS A 169 11.86 -1.02 4.93
CA LYS A 169 11.17 0.24 4.68
C LYS A 169 9.66 0.04 4.53
N ALA A 170 9.27 -0.96 3.75
CA ALA A 170 7.88 -1.27 3.48
C ALA A 170 7.13 -1.70 4.76
N PHE A 171 7.70 -2.66 5.49
CA PHE A 171 7.12 -3.22 6.71
C PHE A 171 7.08 -2.23 7.87
N LEU A 172 8.18 -1.53 8.15
CA LEU A 172 8.26 -0.55 9.23
C LEU A 172 7.36 0.65 8.99
N GLY A 173 7.24 1.10 7.73
CA GLY A 173 6.32 2.18 7.38
C GLY A 173 4.86 1.81 7.66
N GLN A 174 4.46 0.57 7.34
CA GLN A 174 3.12 0.06 7.66
C GLN A 174 2.91 -0.09 9.17
N THR A 175 3.88 -0.68 9.86
CA THR A 175 3.86 -0.91 11.32
C THR A 175 3.73 0.42 12.07
N ARG A 176 4.48 1.44 11.66
CA ARG A 176 4.36 2.80 12.23
C ARG A 176 2.92 3.32 12.14
N GLY A 177 2.26 3.12 11.00
CA GLY A 177 0.84 3.46 10.83
C GLY A 177 -0.04 2.73 11.84
N LEU A 178 0.16 1.43 12.00
CA LEU A 178 -0.62 0.60 12.92
C LEU A 178 -0.34 0.97 14.39
N PHE A 179 0.88 1.32 14.79
CA PHE A 179 1.11 1.84 16.15
C PHE A 179 0.39 3.16 16.40
N MET A 180 0.41 4.07 15.42
CA MET A 180 -0.24 5.38 15.56
C MET A 180 -1.75 5.29 15.76
N TYR A 181 -2.42 4.32 15.12
CA TYR A 181 -3.89 4.28 15.03
C TYR A 181 -4.53 3.02 15.62
N CYS A 182 -3.78 1.94 15.88
CA CYS A 182 -4.33 0.62 16.22
C CYS A 182 -3.72 -0.02 17.48
N GLY A 183 -2.88 0.68 18.26
CA GLY A 183 -2.49 0.22 19.60
C GLY A 183 -0.98 0.13 19.90
N GLY A 184 -0.19 1.15 19.52
CA GLY A 184 1.16 1.36 20.03
C GLY A 184 1.28 2.67 20.82
N ASN A 185 2.42 2.86 21.49
CA ASN A 185 2.76 4.12 22.15
C ASN A 185 3.72 4.97 21.28
N ASP A 186 4.02 6.20 21.73
CA ASP A 186 4.92 7.09 21.00
C ASP A 186 6.34 6.53 20.87
N ALA A 187 6.86 5.84 21.89
CA ALA A 187 8.19 5.23 21.83
C ALA A 187 8.26 4.12 20.77
N ASP A 188 7.21 3.30 20.63
CA ASP A 188 7.11 2.29 19.57
C ASP A 188 7.16 2.95 18.18
N VAL A 189 6.41 4.06 18.00
CA VAL A 189 6.38 4.85 16.77
C VAL A 189 7.77 5.42 16.44
N VAL A 190 8.47 5.96 17.44
CA VAL A 190 9.82 6.52 17.30
C VAL A 190 10.83 5.43 16.92
N ALA A 191 10.79 4.27 17.59
CA ALA A 191 11.69 3.15 17.33
C ALA A 191 11.58 2.66 15.88
N VAL A 192 10.36 2.50 15.36
CA VAL A 192 10.18 2.09 13.96
C VAL A 192 10.43 3.21 12.96
N LEU A 193 10.21 4.47 13.33
CA LEU A 193 10.52 5.62 12.45
C LEU A 193 12.00 5.64 12.11
N ASP A 194 12.88 5.48 13.09
CA ASP A 194 14.32 5.55 12.89
C ASP A 194 14.80 4.48 11.90
N MET A 195 14.43 3.23 12.18
CA MET A 195 14.72 2.10 11.30
C MET A 195 14.11 2.30 9.89
N ASN A 196 12.92 2.90 9.80
CA ASN A 196 12.26 3.17 8.53
C ASN A 196 13.03 4.21 7.70
N LEU A 197 13.52 5.28 8.33
CA LEU A 197 14.29 6.33 7.65
C LEU A 197 15.70 5.86 7.30
N TYR A 198 16.32 5.01 8.13
CA TYR A 198 17.55 4.33 7.77
C TYR A 198 17.38 3.53 6.48
N ALA A 199 16.35 2.68 6.40
CA ALA A 199 16.05 1.90 5.21
C ALA A 199 15.76 2.80 3.99
N ALA A 200 14.99 3.89 4.18
CA ALA A 200 14.69 4.85 3.13
C ALA A 200 15.95 5.53 2.58
N LYS A 201 16.89 5.91 3.45
CA LYS A 201 18.18 6.47 3.05
C LYS A 201 18.95 5.49 2.17
N LYS A 202 18.98 4.20 2.51
CA LYS A 202 19.65 3.16 1.73
C LYS A 202 19.03 2.94 0.36
N ILE A 203 17.71 3.01 0.28
CA ILE A 203 17.00 2.98 -1.01
C ILE A 203 17.33 4.22 -1.87
N ALA A 204 17.34 5.42 -1.26
CA ALA A 204 17.69 6.65 -1.96
C ALA A 204 19.15 6.68 -2.46
N GLU A 205 20.05 5.99 -1.77
CA GLU A 205 21.43 5.77 -2.23
C GLU A 205 21.46 4.82 -3.44
N ALA A 206 20.73 3.69 -3.38
CA ALA A 206 20.76 2.66 -4.42
C ALA A 206 20.02 3.03 -5.71
N GLU A 207 18.91 3.77 -5.64
CA GLU A 207 18.11 4.13 -6.82
C GLU A 207 18.84 5.03 -7.83
N LYS A 208 20.00 5.57 -7.46
CA LYS A 208 20.85 6.37 -8.36
C LYS A 208 21.51 5.51 -9.43
N ASP A 209 21.78 4.25 -9.10
CA ASP A 209 22.55 3.32 -9.92
C ASP A 209 21.75 2.07 -10.33
N ASP A 210 20.58 1.83 -9.73
CA ASP A 210 19.70 0.69 -10.04
C ASP A 210 18.34 1.16 -10.63
N PRO A 211 18.11 0.95 -11.94
CA PRO A 211 16.86 1.33 -12.61
C PRO A 211 15.61 0.63 -12.07
N ALA A 212 15.72 -0.62 -11.58
CA ALA A 212 14.58 -1.34 -11.03
C ALA A 212 14.19 -0.78 -9.66
N VAL A 213 15.17 -0.39 -8.83
CA VAL A 213 14.91 0.34 -7.59
C VAL A 213 14.31 1.71 -7.91
N HIS A 214 14.87 2.44 -8.88
CA HIS A 214 14.34 3.73 -9.31
C HIS A 214 12.86 3.63 -9.70
N GLU A 215 12.52 2.73 -10.62
CA GLU A 215 11.14 2.51 -11.07
C GLU A 215 10.20 2.10 -9.93
N ALA A 216 10.68 1.34 -8.94
CA ALA A 216 9.86 0.93 -7.80
C ALA A 216 9.50 2.09 -6.84
N TYR A 217 10.36 3.10 -6.71
CA TYR A 217 10.20 4.17 -5.71
C TYR A 217 9.99 5.57 -6.29
N PHE A 218 10.28 5.79 -7.57
CA PHE A 218 10.07 7.05 -8.28
C PHE A 218 8.59 7.47 -8.40
N PRO A 219 7.64 6.58 -8.76
CA PRO A 219 6.24 6.98 -8.94
C PRO A 219 5.61 7.63 -7.71
N ALA A 220 6.09 7.29 -6.51
CA ALA A 220 5.61 7.87 -5.25
C ALA A 220 5.87 9.38 -5.13
N ARG A 221 6.84 9.92 -5.88
CA ARG A 221 7.30 11.32 -5.79
C ARG A 221 7.45 12.01 -7.14
N ALA A 222 6.99 11.40 -8.24
CA ALA A 222 7.20 11.89 -9.60
C ALA A 222 6.72 13.34 -9.84
N SER A 223 5.82 13.86 -9.01
CA SER A 223 5.31 15.24 -9.08
C SER A 223 6.01 16.22 -8.15
N VAL A 224 7.10 15.83 -7.48
CA VAL A 224 7.77 16.64 -6.44
C VAL A 224 9.12 17.16 -6.95
N GLU A 225 9.30 18.48 -6.88
CA GLU A 225 10.53 19.14 -7.30
C GLU A 225 11.76 18.60 -6.54
N GLY A 226 12.85 18.32 -7.28
CA GLY A 226 14.10 17.77 -6.74
C GLY A 226 14.18 16.24 -6.70
N ASN A 227 13.05 15.51 -6.69
CA ASN A 227 12.99 14.04 -6.79
C ASN A 227 13.88 13.23 -5.83
N ASP A 228 14.30 13.78 -4.67
CA ASP A 228 15.03 13.01 -3.65
C ASP A 228 14.04 12.22 -2.78
N PHE A 229 14.20 10.89 -2.76
CA PHE A 229 13.28 9.99 -2.08
C PHE A 229 13.24 10.18 -0.55
N LEU A 230 14.41 10.36 0.08
CA LEU A 230 14.49 10.51 1.52
C LEU A 230 13.93 11.87 1.95
N ALA A 231 14.32 12.94 1.26
CA ALA A 231 13.85 14.28 1.52
C ALA A 231 12.32 14.37 1.35
N TRP A 232 11.77 13.72 0.32
CA TRP A 232 10.32 13.63 0.14
C TRP A 232 9.62 13.02 1.35
N ILE A 233 10.13 11.90 1.88
CA ILE A 233 9.57 11.24 3.08
C ILE A 233 9.68 12.16 4.30
N VAL A 234 10.88 12.70 4.57
CA VAL A 234 11.14 13.54 5.75
C VAL A 234 10.27 14.81 5.70
N ASN A 235 10.16 15.46 4.55
CA ASN A 235 9.29 16.62 4.35
C ASN A 235 7.82 16.28 4.60
N GLY A 236 7.35 15.11 4.14
CA GLY A 236 5.99 14.64 4.44
C GLY A 236 5.73 14.45 5.93
N LEU A 237 6.74 14.02 6.70
CA LEU A 237 6.64 13.82 8.15
C LEU A 237 6.74 15.11 8.96
N LEU A 238 7.42 16.12 8.43
CA LEU A 238 7.52 17.46 9.02
C LEU A 238 6.28 18.31 8.76
N ASN A 239 5.47 17.96 7.76
CA ASN A 239 4.27 18.69 7.35
C ASN A 239 3.01 17.81 7.49
N PRO A 240 2.64 17.41 8.72
CA PRO A 240 1.53 16.49 8.94
C PRO A 240 0.18 17.13 8.58
N LYS A 241 -0.67 16.35 7.90
CA LYS A 241 -2.05 16.76 7.54
C LYS A 241 -3.10 16.37 8.58
N ASP A 242 -2.76 15.48 9.51
CA ASP A 242 -3.66 14.97 10.54
C ASP A 242 -3.19 15.30 11.96
N LYS A 243 -4.15 15.40 12.89
CA LYS A 243 -3.92 15.82 14.28
C LYS A 243 -2.94 14.90 15.02
N ARG A 244 -3.01 13.57 14.80
CA ARG A 244 -2.17 12.61 15.53
C ARG A 244 -0.70 12.77 15.16
N ARG A 245 -0.40 12.94 13.87
CA ARG A 245 0.98 13.20 13.43
C ARG A 245 1.48 14.58 13.85
N ALA A 246 0.62 15.60 13.88
CA ALA A 246 0.96 16.91 14.41
C ALA A 246 1.34 16.86 15.90
N GLU A 247 0.68 16.00 16.68
CA GLU A 247 1.02 15.78 18.09
C GLU A 247 2.36 15.06 18.26
N LEU A 248 2.61 14.00 17.46
CA LEU A 248 3.90 13.29 17.47
C LEU A 248 5.07 14.22 17.17
N LEU A 249 4.89 15.22 16.32
CA LEU A 249 5.96 16.17 15.98
C LEU A 249 6.41 17.03 17.18
N LYS A 250 5.59 17.13 18.24
CA LYS A 250 5.94 17.79 19.51
C LYS A 250 6.79 16.91 20.42
N ASN A 251 6.82 15.60 20.18
CA ASN A 251 7.67 14.68 20.92
C ASN A 251 9.15 14.92 20.54
N PRO A 252 10.02 15.26 21.51
CA PRO A 252 11.41 15.59 21.23
C PRO A 252 12.21 14.42 20.64
N GLU A 253 11.89 13.18 21.01
CA GLU A 253 12.56 11.99 20.47
C GLU A 253 12.18 11.76 19.00
N TYR A 254 10.89 11.88 18.68
CA TYR A 254 10.39 11.81 17.31
C TYR A 254 11.05 12.88 16.43
N ARG A 255 11.12 14.12 16.95
CA ARG A 255 11.75 15.23 16.25
C ARG A 255 13.26 15.01 16.04
N ALA A 256 13.96 14.52 17.07
CA ALA A 256 15.38 14.20 16.99
C ALA A 256 15.67 13.14 15.91
N VAL A 257 14.81 12.13 15.76
CA VAL A 257 14.94 11.17 14.66
C VAL A 257 14.84 11.88 13.31
N LEU A 258 13.81 12.70 13.07
CA LEU A 258 13.65 13.41 11.80
C LEU A 258 14.84 14.32 11.48
N ASP A 259 15.35 15.04 12.48
CA ASP A 259 16.46 15.97 12.31
C ASP A 259 17.79 15.27 11.94
N ARG A 260 17.95 13.97 12.25
CA ARG A 260 19.11 13.17 11.78
C ARG A 260 19.07 12.82 10.29
N TYR A 261 17.92 12.89 9.65
CA TYR A 261 17.70 12.50 8.24
C TYR A 261 17.31 13.68 7.34
N LYS A 262 17.29 14.90 7.87
CA LYS A 262 17.22 16.13 7.07
C LYS A 262 18.53 16.38 6.34
#